data_AF-A0A9X2CN08-F1
#
_entry.id   AF-A0A9X2CN08-F1
#
_cell.length_a   1.000
_cell.length_b   1.000
_cell.length_c   1.000
_cell.angle_alpha   90.00
_cell.angle_beta   90.00
_cell.angle_gamma   90.00
#
_symmetry.space_group_name_H-M   'P 1'
#
loop_
_entity.id
_entity.type
_entity.pdbx_description
1 polymer ?
#
loop_
_entity_poly.entity_id
_entity_poly.type
_entity_poly.pdbx_seq_one_letter_code
_entity_poly.pdbx_strand_id
1 'polypeptide(L)'
;MRSIMKYIIPVVLFFAFIGLGYELIFNPLGFLTRILMIVGFVAVIFLGYRWYMSRKYGTPLFPSQTGPSRAQLRKAKRTSTQRPSSPAPTAAFKPRTSNMMTEKKKASRPKNRREGHNLTVIEGKKNKKKKRAFF
;
A
#
# COMPACT_ATOMS: atom_id res chain seq x y z
N MET A 1 38.30 -4.33 -19.95
CA MET A 1 37.10 -3.46 -20.09
C MET A 1 36.97 -2.40 -18.99
N ARG A 2 37.07 -2.73 -17.68
CA ARG A 2 36.89 -1.73 -16.60
C ARG A 2 37.84 -0.52 -16.67
N SER A 3 39.11 -0.74 -17.02
CA SER A 3 40.10 0.35 -17.14
C SER A 3 39.85 1.25 -18.36
N ILE A 4 39.27 0.71 -19.45
CA ILE A 4 38.94 1.50 -20.65
C ILE A 4 37.81 2.50 -20.33
N MET A 5 36.80 2.07 -19.57
CA MET A 5 35.68 2.92 -19.17
C MET A 5 36.11 4.07 -18.25
N LYS A 6 37.17 3.86 -17.44
CA LYS A 6 37.72 4.91 -16.56
C LYS A 6 38.19 6.15 -17.34
N TYR A 7 38.67 5.96 -18.57
CA TYR A 7 39.15 7.05 -19.43
C TYR A 7 38.09 7.50 -20.44
N ILE A 8 37.26 6.59 -20.95
CA ILE A 8 36.22 6.93 -21.93
C ILE A 8 35.10 7.78 -21.33
N ILE A 9 34.64 7.47 -20.12
CA ILE A 9 33.55 8.21 -19.47
C ILE A 9 33.89 9.71 -19.31
N PRO A 10 35.04 10.11 -18.75
CA PRO A 10 35.37 11.54 -18.63
C PRO A 10 35.60 12.21 -19.98
N VAL A 11 36.16 11.50 -20.97
CA VAL A 11 36.33 12.04 -22.33
C VAL A 11 34.98 12.33 -22.97
N VAL A 12 34.04 11.39 -22.91
CA VAL A 12 32.68 11.58 -23.45
C VAL A 12 31.95 12.71 -22.70
N LEU A 13 32.07 12.78 -21.37
CA LEU A 13 31.51 13.88 -20.60
C LEU A 13 32.09 15.23 -21.02
N PHE A 14 33.40 15.31 -21.20
CA PHE A 14 34.07 16.52 -21.65
C PHE A 14 33.56 17.00 -23.01
N PHE A 15 33.48 16.09 -23.99
CA PHE A 15 32.91 16.41 -25.30
C PHE A 15 31.42 16.78 -25.22
N ALA A 16 30.66 16.13 -24.34
CA ALA A 16 29.26 16.49 -24.10
C ALA A 16 29.13 17.93 -23.57
N PHE A 17 29.94 18.32 -22.58
CA PHE A 17 29.92 19.70 -22.06
C PHE A 17 30.31 20.72 -23.12
N ILE A 18 31.32 20.43 -23.94
CA ILE A 18 31.72 21.32 -25.04
C ILE A 18 30.60 21.44 -26.09
N GLY A 19 30.02 20.31 -26.51
CA GLY A 19 28.94 20.30 -27.49
C GLY A 19 27.72 21.06 -27.00
N LEU A 20 27.33 20.83 -25.74
CA LEU A 20 26.22 21.54 -25.11
C LEU A 20 26.51 23.03 -24.94
N GLY A 21 27.73 23.40 -24.53
CA GLY A 21 28.16 24.79 -24.41
C GLY A 21 28.17 25.51 -25.75
N TYR A 22 28.62 24.85 -26.81
CA TYR A 22 28.58 25.37 -28.18
C TYR A 22 27.14 25.59 -28.65
N GLU A 23 26.26 24.59 -28.49
CA GLU A 23 24.85 24.72 -28.87
C GLU A 23 24.16 25.84 -28.08
N LEU A 24 24.51 26.02 -26.81
CA LEU A 24 23.96 27.08 -25.96
C LEU A 24 24.39 28.49 -26.41
N ILE A 25 25.63 28.68 -26.87
CA ILE A 25 26.13 29.99 -27.32
C ILE A 25 25.62 30.33 -28.72
N PHE A 26 25.71 29.38 -29.64
CA PHE A 26 25.42 29.64 -31.06
C PHE A 26 23.94 29.44 -31.41
N ASN A 27 23.19 28.61 -30.67
CA ASN A 27 21.77 28.32 -30.92
C ASN A 27 20.97 28.05 -29.63
N PRO A 28 20.89 29.02 -28.69
CA PRO A 28 20.23 28.83 -27.39
C PRO A 28 18.75 28.46 -27.52
N LEU A 29 18.05 29.04 -28.50
CA LEU A 29 16.63 28.77 -28.77
C LEU A 29 16.42 27.33 -29.28
N GLY A 30 17.28 26.85 -30.17
CA GLY A 30 17.24 25.48 -30.67
C GLY A 30 17.50 24.45 -29.57
N PHE A 31 18.46 24.75 -28.69
CA PHE A 31 18.74 23.92 -27.52
C PHE A 31 17.55 23.84 -26.55
N LEU A 32 16.96 24.99 -26.21
CA LEU A 32 15.82 25.04 -25.29
C LEU A 32 14.59 24.32 -25.85
N THR A 33 14.27 24.52 -27.12
CA THR A 33 13.13 23.84 -27.78
C THR A 33 13.31 22.33 -27.81
N ARG A 34 14.55 21.83 -28.03
CA ARG A 34 14.86 20.39 -27.93
C ARG A 34 14.63 19.85 -26.53
N ILE A 35 15.11 20.54 -25.49
CA ILE A 35 14.84 20.15 -24.09
C ILE A 35 13.34 20.12 -23.83
N LEU A 36 12.62 21.16 -24.23
CA LEU A 36 11.17 21.26 -24.04
C LEU A 36 10.44 20.11 -24.74
N MET A 37 10.85 19.76 -25.96
CA MET A 37 10.32 18.61 -26.70
C MET A 37 10.57 17.29 -25.97
N ILE A 38 11.78 17.07 -25.46
CA ILE A 38 12.11 15.85 -24.71
C ILE A 38 11.25 15.76 -23.44
N VAL A 39 11.21 16.84 -22.66
CA VAL A 39 10.41 16.90 -21.42
C VAL A 39 8.93 16.73 -21.73
N GLY A 40 8.42 17.39 -22.76
CA GLY A 40 7.04 17.27 -23.22
C GLY A 40 6.70 15.85 -23.67
N PHE A 41 7.58 15.22 -24.44
CA PHE A 41 7.40 13.83 -24.89
C PHE A 41 7.36 12.84 -23.72
N VAL A 42 8.30 12.97 -22.78
CA VAL A 42 8.31 12.16 -21.55
C VAL A 42 7.05 12.41 -20.72
N ALA A 43 6.60 13.65 -20.59
CA ALA A 43 5.38 14.00 -19.87
C ALA A 43 4.13 13.38 -20.52
N VAL A 44 4.03 13.40 -21.85
CA VAL A 44 2.92 12.77 -22.59
C VAL A 44 2.90 11.27 -22.37
N ILE A 45 4.05 10.58 -22.50
CA ILE A 45 4.14 9.14 -22.24
C ILE A 45 3.78 8.83 -20.78
N PHE A 46 4.33 9.58 -19.83
CA PHE A 46 4.06 9.39 -18.42
C PHE A 46 2.58 9.56 -18.10
N LEU A 47 1.94 10.59 -18.65
CA LEU A 47 0.53 10.87 -18.42
C LEU A 47 -0.35 9.79 -19.08
N GLY A 48 -0.02 9.35 -20.30
CA GLY A 48 -0.70 8.26 -20.98
C GLY A 48 -0.61 6.94 -20.21
N TYR A 49 0.59 6.58 -19.76
CA TYR A 49 0.81 5.42 -18.88
C TYR A 49 0.01 5.53 -17.58
N ARG A 50 0.09 6.70 -16.92
CA ARG A 50 -0.59 6.96 -15.66
C ARG A 50 -2.10 6.86 -15.80
N TRP A 51 -2.65 7.39 -16.90
CA TRP A 51 -4.06 7.35 -17.22
C TRP A 51 -4.55 5.92 -17.50
N TYR A 52 -3.80 5.16 -18.30
CA TYR A 52 -4.10 3.74 -18.55
C TYR A 52 -4.12 2.93 -17.24
N MET A 53 -3.11 3.10 -16.37
CA MET A 53 -3.08 2.41 -15.08
C MET A 53 -4.16 2.88 -14.12
N SER A 54 -4.61 4.14 -14.19
CA SER A 54 -5.73 4.61 -13.37
C SER A 54 -7.04 3.91 -13.73
N ARG A 55 -7.29 3.69 -15.04
CA ARG A 55 -8.50 3.02 -15.55
C ARG A 55 -8.51 1.52 -15.23
N LYS A 56 -7.36 0.86 -15.35
CA LYS A 56 -7.27 -0.60 -15.19
C LYS A 56 -7.10 -1.05 -13.73
N TYR A 57 -6.40 -0.27 -12.90
CA TYR A 57 -6.02 -0.67 -11.55
C TYR A 57 -6.50 0.30 -10.45
N GLY A 58 -7.33 1.30 -10.78
CA GLY A 58 -7.86 2.25 -9.80
C GLY A 58 -6.80 3.10 -9.11
N THR A 59 -5.61 3.22 -9.71
CA THR A 59 -4.49 3.97 -9.11
C THR A 59 -4.74 5.48 -9.21
N PRO A 60 -4.64 6.26 -8.11
CA PRO A 60 -5.03 7.66 -8.09
C PRO A 60 -4.10 8.56 -8.93
N LEU A 61 -4.63 9.28 -9.92
CA LEU A 61 -3.85 10.09 -10.87
C LEU A 61 -2.81 11.00 -10.21
N PHE A 62 -3.15 11.57 -9.06
CA PHE A 62 -2.23 12.29 -8.20
C PHE A 62 -1.74 11.38 -7.06
N PRO A 63 -0.46 11.45 -6.68
CA PRO A 63 0.05 10.73 -5.52
C PRO A 63 -0.59 11.30 -4.25
N SER A 64 -1.78 10.82 -3.91
CA SER A 64 -2.35 11.06 -2.60
C SER A 64 -1.54 10.22 -1.61
N GLN A 65 -1.09 10.83 -0.51
CA GLN A 65 -0.48 10.12 0.61
C GLN A 65 -1.55 9.31 1.38
N THR A 66 -2.38 8.56 0.68
CA THR A 66 -3.42 7.68 1.25
C THR A 66 -2.83 6.33 1.70
N GLY A 67 -1.52 6.15 1.57
CA GLY A 67 -0.79 5.06 2.20
C GLY A 67 -0.45 5.39 3.66
N PRO A 68 -0.34 4.37 4.53
CA PRO A 68 0.11 4.58 5.90
C PRO A 68 1.46 5.30 5.91
N SER A 69 1.58 6.33 6.74
CA SER A 69 2.83 7.08 6.88
C SER A 69 4.00 6.13 7.13
N ARG A 70 5.21 6.48 6.66
CA ARG A 70 6.43 5.72 6.96
C ARG A 70 6.57 5.44 8.48
N ALA A 71 6.06 6.33 9.32
CA ALA A 71 6.00 6.14 10.77
C ALA A 71 5.02 5.03 11.20
N GLN A 72 3.84 4.96 10.58
CA GLN A 72 2.85 3.90 10.82
C GLN A 72 3.35 2.54 10.33
N LEU A 73 4.03 2.49 9.18
CA LEU A 73 4.69 1.28 8.68
C LEU A 73 5.80 0.80 9.60
N ARG A 74 6.60 1.72 10.18
CA ARG A 74 7.63 1.37 11.17
C ARG A 74 7.03 0.85 12.48
N LYS A 75 5.91 1.42 12.95
CA LYS A 75 5.17 0.92 14.12
C LYS A 75 4.58 -0.47 13.84
N ALA A 76 3.93 -0.66 12.70
CA ALA A 76 3.37 -1.95 12.29
C ALA A 76 4.43 -3.06 12.21
N LYS A 77 5.62 -2.77 11.67
CA LYS A 77 6.75 -3.73 11.63
C LYS A 77 7.28 -4.10 13.02
N ARG A 78 7.18 -3.20 14.01
CA ARG A 78 7.58 -3.48 15.40
C ARG A 78 6.52 -4.29 16.14
N THR A 79 5.25 -4.03 15.87
CA THR A 79 4.13 -4.75 16.49
C THR A 79 3.87 -6.11 15.84
N SER A 80 4.19 -6.30 14.55
CA SER A 80 4.01 -7.60 13.86
C SER A 80 4.92 -8.70 14.40
N THR A 81 6.06 -8.36 14.99
CA THR A 81 7.00 -9.32 15.60
C THR A 81 6.57 -9.75 17.02
N GLN A 82 5.51 -9.13 17.57
CA GLN A 82 5.05 -9.29 18.96
C GLN A 82 3.64 -9.90 19.04
N ARG A 83 3.25 -10.77 18.11
CA ARG A 83 2.06 -11.62 18.30
C ARG A 83 2.47 -13.06 18.58
N PRO A 84 2.27 -13.57 19.80
CA PRO A 84 2.17 -15.02 19.99
C PRO A 84 0.95 -15.53 19.23
N SER A 85 1.11 -16.72 18.68
CA SER A 85 0.08 -17.52 18.04
C SER A 85 -1.29 -17.40 18.74
N SER A 86 -2.21 -16.71 18.10
CA SER A 86 -3.64 -16.99 18.24
C SER A 86 -4.17 -17.13 16.83
N PRO A 87 -4.59 -18.33 16.41
CA PRO A 87 -5.20 -18.50 15.10
C PRO A 87 -6.49 -17.69 15.09
N ALA A 88 -6.57 -16.71 14.18
CA ALA A 88 -7.84 -16.16 13.78
C ALA A 88 -8.73 -17.33 13.29
N PRO A 89 -10.03 -17.36 13.61
CA PRO A 89 -10.91 -18.35 13.03
C PRO A 89 -11.08 -17.99 11.55
N THR A 90 -10.23 -18.55 10.70
CA THR A 90 -10.52 -18.64 9.28
C THR A 90 -11.81 -19.44 9.15
N ALA A 91 -12.84 -18.79 8.62
CA ALA A 91 -14.03 -19.45 8.12
C ALA A 91 -13.61 -20.44 7.03
N ALA A 92 -13.31 -21.66 7.45
CA ALA A 92 -12.99 -22.78 6.57
C ALA A 92 -14.20 -23.71 6.58
N PHE A 93 -14.76 -23.88 5.39
CA PHE A 93 -15.81 -24.81 5.05
C PHE A 93 -15.53 -26.20 5.63
N LYS A 94 -16.54 -26.75 6.30
CA LYS A 94 -16.54 -28.07 6.92
C LYS A 94 -17.02 -29.10 5.88
N PRO A 95 -16.25 -30.14 5.55
CA PRO A 95 -16.83 -31.41 5.16
C PRO A 95 -16.78 -32.42 6.31
N ARG A 96 -17.84 -33.22 6.36
CA ARG A 96 -18.14 -34.29 7.31
C ARG A 96 -17.15 -35.46 7.23
N THR A 97 -17.27 -36.33 8.24
CA THR A 97 -16.80 -37.74 8.34
C THR A 97 -15.36 -37.90 8.82
N SER A 98 -14.94 -38.90 9.60
CA SER A 98 -15.56 -39.87 10.53
C SER A 98 -14.37 -40.68 11.09
N ASN A 99 -14.43 -41.12 12.35
CA ASN A 99 -13.63 -42.23 12.92
C ASN A 99 -12.11 -41.93 13.11
N MET A 100 -11.35 -42.41 14.09
CA MET A 100 -11.50 -43.46 15.11
C MET A 100 -10.36 -43.29 16.16
N MET A 101 -10.69 -43.52 17.43
CA MET A 101 -9.92 -44.27 18.46
C MET A 101 -8.61 -43.75 19.12
N THR A 102 -8.49 -44.20 20.38
CA THR A 102 -7.35 -44.22 21.33
C THR A 102 -7.12 -42.92 22.14
N GLU A 103 -7.69 -42.73 23.34
CA GLU A 103 -7.53 -43.42 24.64
C GLU A 103 -6.23 -43.02 25.39
N LYS A 104 -6.35 -42.19 26.45
CA LYS A 104 -5.87 -42.46 27.83
C LYS A 104 -5.84 -41.21 28.76
N LYS A 105 -6.77 -41.24 29.72
CA LYS A 105 -6.66 -40.97 31.18
C LYS A 105 -5.84 -39.77 31.72
N LYS A 106 -6.56 -38.89 32.44
CA LYS A 106 -6.43 -38.48 33.88
C LYS A 106 -6.85 -37.00 34.01
N ALA A 107 -7.43 -36.47 35.08
CA ALA A 107 -8.29 -36.88 36.19
C ALA A 107 -8.60 -35.59 36.96
N SER A 108 -9.87 -35.36 37.30
CA SER A 108 -10.36 -34.61 38.48
C SER A 108 -9.82 -33.19 38.78
N ARG A 109 -10.65 -32.16 38.54
CA ARG A 109 -11.25 -31.35 39.63
C ARG A 109 -12.33 -30.38 39.12
N PRO A 110 -13.54 -30.35 39.74
CA PRO A 110 -14.59 -29.39 39.41
C PRO A 110 -14.61 -28.25 40.43
N LYS A 111 -14.66 -26.98 39.99
CA LYS A 111 -15.21 -25.93 40.86
C LYS A 111 -15.67 -24.69 40.09
N ASN A 112 -16.94 -24.36 40.32
CA ASN A 112 -17.64 -23.09 40.11
C ASN A 112 -18.16 -22.78 38.69
N ARG A 113 -19.19 -23.55 38.32
CA ARG A 113 -20.35 -23.03 37.57
C ARG A 113 -20.88 -21.80 38.34
N ARG A 114 -20.58 -20.59 37.88
CA ARG A 114 -21.34 -19.41 38.33
C ARG A 114 -22.65 -19.40 37.57
N GLU A 115 -23.70 -19.45 38.36
CA GLU A 115 -25.11 -19.40 38.01
C GLU A 115 -25.43 -18.09 37.26
N GLY A 116 -26.57 -18.05 36.56
CA GLY A 116 -27.05 -16.91 35.77
C GLY A 116 -27.05 -15.59 36.57
N HIS A 117 -27.17 -14.42 35.97
CA HIS A 117 -28.10 -13.98 34.94
C HIS A 117 -27.84 -12.46 34.76
N ASN A 118 -28.56 -11.82 33.82
CA ASN A 118 -28.74 -10.38 33.59
C ASN A 118 -28.10 -9.86 32.28
N LEU A 119 -28.53 -10.39 31.14
CA LEU A 119 -28.54 -9.59 29.91
C LEU A 119 -29.72 -8.62 30.03
N THR A 120 -29.48 -7.39 30.46
CA THR A 120 -30.47 -6.34 30.24
C THR A 120 -30.41 -5.96 28.77
N VAL A 121 -31.48 -6.29 28.05
CA VAL A 121 -31.70 -5.73 26.72
C VAL A 121 -31.86 -4.23 26.92
N ILE A 122 -30.90 -3.44 26.47
CA ILE A 122 -31.10 -2.00 26.32
C ILE A 122 -32.07 -1.85 25.13
N GLU A 123 -33.36 -1.88 25.40
CA GLU A 123 -34.39 -1.44 24.47
C GLU A 123 -34.30 0.09 24.33
N GLY A 124 -33.23 0.56 23.68
CA GLY A 124 -33.13 1.94 23.25
C GLY A 124 -34.16 2.19 22.17
N LYS A 125 -35.15 3.05 22.46
CA LYS A 125 -36.17 3.67 21.57
C LYS A 125 -35.82 3.74 20.07
N LYS A 126 -35.82 2.61 19.36
CA LYS A 126 -35.53 2.55 17.91
C LYS A 126 -36.66 3.15 17.06
N ASN A 127 -37.86 3.30 17.64
CA ASN A 127 -39.05 3.80 16.93
C ASN A 127 -39.52 5.21 17.35
N LYS A 128 -38.75 6.00 18.14
CA LYS A 128 -39.12 7.41 18.34
C LYS A 128 -38.80 8.22 17.08
N LYS A 129 -39.74 8.25 16.13
CA LYS A 129 -39.74 9.23 15.03
C LYS A 129 -39.74 10.64 15.64
N LYS A 130 -38.66 11.41 15.41
CA LYS A 130 -38.67 12.84 15.70
C LYS A 130 -39.71 13.48 14.76
N LYS A 131 -40.73 14.16 15.32
CA LYS A 131 -41.62 15.01 14.51
C LYS A 131 -40.76 16.10 13.88
N ARG A 132 -40.50 16.01 12.58
CA ARG A 132 -39.90 17.09 11.81
C ARG A 132 -41.00 18.13 11.61
N ALA A 133 -40.92 19.25 12.30
CA ALA A 133 -41.74 20.40 11.95
C ALA A 133 -41.21 20.95 10.61
N PHE A 134 -42.09 21.04 9.63
CA PHE A 134 -41.90 21.87 8.46
C PHE A 134 -42.53 23.23 8.78
N PHE A 135 -41.74 24.29 8.67
CA PHE A 135 -42.17 25.67 8.48
C PHE A 135 -41.21 26.28 7.47
#